data_AF-A0A3A9VU87-F1
#
_entry.id   AF-A0A3A9VU87-F1
#
_cell.length_a   1.000
_cell.length_b   1.000
_cell.length_c   1.000
_cell.angle_alpha   90.00
_cell.angle_beta   90.00
_cell.angle_gamma   90.00
#
_symmetry.space_group_name_H-M   'P 1'
#
loop_
_entity.id
_entity.type
_entity.pdbx_description
1 polymer ?
#
loop_
_entity_poly.entity_id
_entity_poly.type
_entity_poly.pdbx_seq_one_letter_code
_entity_poly.pdbx_strand_id
1 'polypeptide(L)'
;MLEGRSVAGIITSLGNNKKLLKPKKLLEKQNLKDTEGKSSLKEASDEELLQIRKKIIKDRRKENSVLIAIAIVVTSVFAYFAIGIIHQNNIDSKNLQENAQALQFKKQERQFLLQIDKGDQWFEKGKWSNSIFYYKKAKEIFPKNYDINYRLVRSYSFECQSEFQNCREAKKLLDKLFLMFPDKEKELLEIEGMLEYEY
;
A
#
# COMPACT_ATOMS: atom_id res chain seq x y z
N MET A 1 -40.97 12.13 8.64
CA MET A 1 -41.12 12.71 7.29
C MET A 1 -40.55 14.12 7.36
N LEU A 2 -39.29 14.30 6.94
CA LEU A 2 -38.65 15.63 6.92
C LEU A 2 -38.67 16.12 5.48
N GLU A 3 -39.48 17.15 5.29
CA GLU A 3 -39.82 17.79 4.03
C GLU A 3 -38.57 18.26 3.29
N GLY A 4 -38.43 17.81 2.05
CA GLY A 4 -37.42 18.27 1.12
C GLY A 4 -37.59 19.76 0.83
N ARG A 5 -36.81 20.60 1.51
CA ARG A 5 -36.50 21.96 1.04
C ARG A 5 -35.66 21.83 -0.22
N SER A 6 -36.37 21.69 -1.33
CA SER A 6 -35.82 21.32 -2.62
C SER A 6 -34.90 22.41 -3.16
N VAL A 7 -33.74 21.97 -3.67
CA VAL A 7 -32.85 22.75 -4.55
C VAL A 7 -33.64 23.47 -5.66
N ALA A 8 -34.79 22.90 -6.06
CA ALA A 8 -35.74 23.51 -6.97
C ALA A 8 -36.23 24.89 -6.50
N GLY A 9 -36.61 25.06 -5.22
CA GLY A 9 -37.07 26.35 -4.70
C GLY A 9 -36.00 27.46 -4.76
N ILE A 10 -34.73 27.08 -4.53
CA ILE A 10 -33.58 27.99 -4.63
C ILE A 10 -33.36 28.41 -6.09
N ILE A 11 -33.44 27.46 -7.03
CA ILE A 11 -33.32 27.73 -8.48
C ILE A 11 -34.45 28.66 -8.96
N THR A 12 -35.68 28.43 -8.52
CA THR A 12 -36.83 29.28 -8.90
C THR A 12 -36.68 30.70 -8.34
N SER A 13 -36.21 30.85 -7.10
CA SER A 13 -35.95 32.16 -6.49
C SER A 13 -34.85 32.94 -7.24
N LEU A 14 -33.75 32.28 -7.59
CA LEU A 14 -32.67 32.88 -8.38
C LEU A 14 -33.12 33.30 -9.79
N GLY A 15 -33.96 32.48 -10.43
CA GLY A 15 -34.54 32.80 -11.74
C GLY A 15 -35.46 34.04 -11.70
N ASN A 16 -36.27 34.17 -10.65
CA ASN A 16 -37.16 35.32 -10.46
C ASN A 16 -36.38 36.59 -10.11
N ASN A 17 -35.34 36.50 -9.27
CA ASN A 17 -34.47 37.64 -8.98
C ASN A 17 -33.71 38.13 -10.22
N LYS A 18 -33.32 37.23 -11.13
CA LYS A 18 -32.70 37.61 -12.41
C LYS A 18 -33.65 38.40 -13.33
N LYS A 19 -34.96 38.17 -13.25
CA LYS A 19 -35.97 38.94 -13.99
C LYS A 19 -36.21 40.34 -13.41
N LEU A 20 -35.94 40.55 -12.11
CA LEU A 20 -36.05 41.85 -11.45
C LEU A 20 -34.82 42.75 -11.70
N LEU A 21 -33.69 42.18 -12.12
CA LEU A 21 -32.52 42.94 -12.53
C LEU A 21 -32.77 43.54 -13.91
N LYS A 22 -32.88 44.87 -13.97
CA LYS A 22 -32.98 45.61 -15.24
C LYS A 22 -31.81 45.23 -16.17
N PRO A 23 -32.04 44.96 -17.47
CA PRO A 23 -30.97 44.66 -18.40
C PRO A 23 -30.02 45.87 -18.48
N LYS A 24 -28.71 45.60 -18.48
CA LYS A 24 -27.62 46.61 -18.41
C LYS A 24 -27.79 47.74 -19.45
N LYS A 25 -28.37 47.44 -20.61
CA LYS A 25 -28.69 48.41 -21.68
C LYS A 25 -29.74 49.48 -21.29
N LEU A 26 -30.64 49.20 -20.33
CA LEU A 26 -31.61 50.18 -19.82
C LEU A 26 -30.99 51.12 -18.77
N LEU A 27 -30.04 50.63 -17.97
CA LEU A 27 -29.27 51.45 -17.02
C LEU A 27 -28.35 52.43 -17.75
N GLU A 28 -27.76 52.00 -18.87
CA GLU A 28 -26.92 52.85 -19.73
C GLU A 28 -27.74 53.98 -20.39
N LYS A 29 -29.03 53.74 -20.68
CA LYS A 29 -29.92 54.72 -21.32
C LYS A 29 -30.60 55.68 -20.34
N GLN A 30 -30.76 55.30 -19.07
CA GLN A 30 -31.31 56.19 -18.02
C GLN A 30 -30.28 57.18 -17.46
N ASN A 31 -28.99 56.90 -17.58
CA ASN A 31 -27.92 57.83 -17.16
C ASN A 31 -27.50 58.84 -18.24
N LEU A 32 -28.15 58.84 -19.41
CA LEU A 32 -27.85 59.73 -20.54
C LEU A 32 -28.86 60.89 -20.71
N LYS A 33 -29.83 61.02 -19.80
CA LYS A 33 -30.77 62.14 -19.78
C LYS A 33 -30.83 62.68 -18.36
N ASP A 34 -29.93 63.63 -18.11
CA ASP A 34 -30.02 64.72 -17.13
C ASP A 34 -28.61 65.07 -16.68
N THR A 35 -27.95 65.91 -17.49
CA THR A 35 -27.18 67.09 -17.06
C THR A 35 -26.56 67.72 -18.31
N GLU A 36 -27.30 68.61 -18.98
CA GLU A 36 -26.71 69.68 -19.81
C GLU A 36 -26.07 70.75 -18.89
N GLY A 37 -25.29 70.32 -17.91
CA GLY A 37 -24.28 71.15 -17.29
C GLY A 37 -23.04 70.99 -18.14
N LYS A 38 -22.58 72.05 -18.80
CA LYS A 38 -21.20 72.11 -19.29
C LYS A 38 -20.27 71.98 -18.08
N SER A 39 -20.00 70.76 -17.63
CA SER A 39 -18.79 70.51 -16.86
C SER A 39 -17.67 70.69 -17.86
N SER A 40 -17.00 71.84 -17.83
CA SER A 40 -15.64 71.93 -18.30
C SER A 40 -14.86 70.89 -17.49
N LEU A 41 -14.77 69.67 -18.03
CA LEU A 41 -13.79 68.70 -17.57
C LEU A 41 -12.46 69.39 -17.82
N LYS A 42 -11.89 69.93 -16.74
CA LYS A 42 -10.55 70.48 -16.74
C LYS A 42 -9.66 69.35 -17.23
N GLU A 43 -9.08 69.51 -18.42
CA GLU A 43 -8.13 68.54 -18.95
C GLU A 43 -7.05 68.36 -17.90
N ALA A 44 -6.99 67.16 -17.34
CA ALA A 44 -6.07 66.85 -16.26
C ALA A 44 -4.66 67.09 -16.77
N SER A 45 -3.83 67.80 -15.99
CA SER A 45 -2.42 67.99 -16.33
C SER A 45 -1.75 66.62 -16.55
N ASP A 46 -0.76 66.54 -17.42
CA ASP A 46 0.06 65.34 -17.60
C ASP A 46 0.61 64.80 -16.26
N GLU A 47 0.82 65.69 -15.28
CA GLU A 47 1.20 65.34 -13.91
C GLU A 47 0.08 64.68 -13.12
N GLU A 48 -1.17 65.11 -13.27
CA GLU A 48 -2.35 64.49 -12.65
C GLU A 48 -2.62 63.11 -13.26
N LEU A 49 -2.47 62.97 -14.58
CA LEU A 49 -2.55 61.67 -15.27
C LEU A 49 -1.45 60.70 -14.82
N LEU A 50 -0.23 61.20 -14.60
CA LEU A 50 0.87 60.41 -14.05
C LEU A 50 0.61 59.93 -12.61
N GLN A 51 0.03 60.79 -11.76
CA GLN A 51 -0.34 60.43 -10.40
C GLN A 51 -1.46 59.37 -10.38
N ILE A 52 -2.47 59.51 -11.24
CA ILE A 52 -3.54 58.53 -11.41
C ILE A 52 -2.97 57.18 -11.85
N ARG A 53 -2.08 57.16 -12.86
CA ARG A 53 -1.42 55.93 -13.33
C ARG A 53 -0.60 55.26 -12.23
N LYS A 54 0.19 56.01 -11.47
CA LYS A 54 0.99 55.49 -10.35
C LYS A 54 0.10 54.89 -9.27
N LYS A 55 -1.03 55.53 -8.95
CA LYS A 55 -2.01 55.05 -7.96
C LYS A 55 -2.66 53.73 -8.42
N ILE A 56 -3.13 53.67 -9.67
CA ILE A 56 -3.71 52.44 -10.26
C ILE A 56 -2.71 51.28 -10.24
N ILE A 57 -1.44 51.52 -10.59
CA ILE A 57 -0.40 50.48 -10.57
C ILE A 57 -0.16 49.99 -9.13
N LYS A 58 -0.12 50.91 -8.15
CA LYS A 58 0.10 50.56 -6.74
C LYS A 58 -1.07 49.75 -6.18
N ASP A 59 -2.30 50.15 -6.47
CA ASP A 59 -3.51 49.46 -6.00
C ASP A 59 -3.62 48.08 -6.65
N ARG A 60 -3.36 47.96 -7.97
CA ARG A 60 -3.32 46.67 -8.67
C ARG A 60 -2.25 45.73 -8.12
N ARG A 61 -1.07 46.24 -7.73
CA ARG A 61 -0.03 45.42 -7.08
C ARG A 61 -0.48 44.88 -5.73
N LYS A 62 -1.20 45.69 -4.95
CA LYS A 62 -1.76 45.30 -3.64
C LYS A 62 -2.87 44.26 -3.80
N GLU A 63 -3.76 44.44 -4.78
CA GLU A 63 -4.80 43.45 -5.09
C GLU A 63 -4.19 42.11 -5.54
N ASN A 64 -3.21 42.15 -6.44
CA ASN A 64 -2.51 40.94 -6.89
C ASN A 64 -1.77 40.25 -5.74
N SER A 65 -1.12 40.98 -4.83
CA SER A 65 -0.43 40.35 -3.69
C SER A 65 -1.41 39.70 -2.72
N VAL A 66 -2.59 40.30 -2.50
CA VAL A 66 -3.67 39.69 -1.71
C VAL A 66 -4.21 38.43 -2.39
N LEU A 67 -4.45 38.46 -3.70
CA LEU A 67 -4.92 37.30 -4.46
C LEU A 67 -3.90 36.14 -4.44
N ILE A 68 -2.61 36.44 -4.58
CA ILE A 68 -1.54 35.44 -4.47
C ILE A 68 -1.51 34.84 -3.06
N ALA A 69 -1.63 35.67 -2.01
CA ALA A 69 -1.67 35.18 -0.64
C ALA A 69 -2.87 34.24 -0.40
N ILE A 70 -4.05 34.59 -0.90
CA ILE A 70 -5.24 33.73 -0.84
C ILE A 70 -4.99 32.42 -1.59
N ALA A 71 -4.42 32.49 -2.80
CA ALA A 71 -4.13 31.30 -3.59
C ALA A 71 -3.17 30.35 -2.88
N ILE A 72 -2.13 30.87 -2.21
CA ILE A 72 -1.18 30.07 -1.42
C ILE A 72 -1.89 29.38 -0.24
N VAL A 73 -2.76 30.09 0.48
CA VAL A 73 -3.52 29.50 1.59
C VAL A 73 -4.44 28.39 1.09
N VAL A 74 -5.14 28.61 -0.03
CA VAL A 74 -6.03 27.60 -0.61
C VAL A 74 -5.23 26.38 -1.09
N THR A 75 -4.15 26.58 -1.84
CA THR A 75 -3.34 25.45 -2.34
C THR A 75 -2.66 24.66 -1.24
N SER A 76 -2.22 25.31 -0.16
CA SER A 76 -1.62 24.62 0.99
C SER A 76 -2.62 23.72 1.72
N VAL A 77 -3.88 24.13 1.85
CA VAL A 77 -4.95 23.27 2.39
C VAL A 77 -5.16 22.05 1.50
N PHE A 78 -5.28 22.22 0.18
CA PHE A 78 -5.43 21.09 -0.74
C PHE A 78 -4.20 20.15 -0.73
N ALA A 79 -2.99 20.71 -0.67
CA ALA A 79 -1.76 19.94 -0.58
C ALA A 79 -1.72 19.09 0.70
N TYR A 80 -2.14 19.65 1.84
CA TYR A 80 -2.21 18.93 3.11
C TYR A 80 -3.14 17.70 3.01
N PHE A 81 -4.35 17.86 2.47
CA PHE A 81 -5.27 16.73 2.27
C PHE A 81 -4.73 15.71 1.27
N ALA A 82 -4.13 16.15 0.16
CA ALA A 82 -3.55 15.25 -0.84
C ALA A 82 -2.42 14.39 -0.23
N ILE A 83 -1.54 14.99 0.58
CA ILE A 83 -0.48 14.27 1.29
C ILE A 83 -1.09 13.26 2.28
N GLY A 84 -2.13 13.63 3.02
CA GLY A 84 -2.83 12.73 3.94
C GLY A 84 -3.39 11.49 3.23
N ILE A 85 -4.06 11.66 2.09
CA ILE A 85 -4.60 10.56 1.28
C ILE A 85 -3.49 9.63 0.78
N ILE A 86 -2.38 10.20 0.25
CA ILE A 86 -1.25 9.41 -0.24
C ILE A 86 -0.59 8.61 0.90
N HIS A 87 -0.41 9.24 2.06
CA HIS A 87 0.20 8.56 3.22
C HIS A 87 -0.67 7.41 3.72
N GLN A 88 -1.98 7.62 3.80
CA GLN A 88 -2.92 6.57 4.24
C GLN A 88 -2.97 5.40 3.26
N ASN A 89 -3.04 5.64 1.95
CA ASN A 89 -2.99 4.59 0.93
C ASN A 89 -1.67 3.78 0.99
N ASN A 90 -0.55 4.44 1.31
CA ASN A 90 0.74 3.77 1.48
C ASN A 90 0.79 2.90 2.74
N ILE A 91 0.13 3.30 3.83
CA ILE A 91 0.01 2.49 5.05
C ILE A 91 -0.89 1.28 4.80
N ASP A 92 -2.06 1.49 4.17
CA ASP A 92 -3.01 0.41 3.90
C ASP A 92 -2.45 -0.65 2.95
N SER A 93 -1.71 -0.22 1.92
CA SER A 93 -1.03 -1.16 1.00
C SER A 93 0.07 -1.96 1.69
N LYS A 94 0.86 -1.36 2.59
CA LYS A 94 1.84 -2.07 3.41
C LYS A 94 1.18 -3.08 4.35
N ASN A 95 0.15 -2.66 5.07
CA ASN A 95 -0.59 -3.54 5.97
C ASN A 95 -1.23 -4.71 5.21
N LEU A 96 -1.79 -4.47 4.02
CA LEU A 96 -2.35 -5.52 3.18
C LEU A 96 -1.27 -6.52 2.74
N GLN A 97 -0.09 -6.02 2.38
CA GLN A 97 1.05 -6.86 2.00
C GLN A 97 1.57 -7.70 3.17
N GLU A 98 1.74 -7.11 4.35
CA GLU A 98 2.16 -7.83 5.56
C GLU A 98 1.13 -8.89 5.96
N ASN A 99 -0.16 -8.56 5.92
CA ASN A 99 -1.24 -9.52 6.17
C ASN A 99 -1.25 -10.66 5.14
N ALA A 100 -1.02 -10.36 3.87
CA ALA A 100 -0.92 -11.38 2.82
C ALA A 100 0.29 -12.31 3.03
N GLN A 101 1.44 -11.76 3.42
CA GLN A 101 2.63 -12.54 3.76
C GLN A 101 2.41 -13.43 4.99
N ALA A 102 1.82 -12.89 6.05
CA ALA A 102 1.49 -13.66 7.26
C ALA A 102 0.49 -14.79 6.95
N LEU A 103 -0.52 -14.52 6.11
CA LEU A 103 -1.48 -15.53 5.66
C LEU A 103 -0.81 -16.60 4.80
N GLN A 104 0.09 -16.21 3.90
CA GLN A 104 0.85 -17.13 3.07
C GLN A 104 1.76 -18.02 3.93
N PHE A 105 2.47 -17.44 4.90
CA PHE A 105 3.30 -18.20 5.84
C PHE A 105 2.46 -19.19 6.64
N LYS A 106 1.31 -18.77 7.18
CA LYS A 106 0.38 -19.67 7.89
C LYS A 106 -0.12 -20.82 7.02
N LYS A 107 -0.36 -20.57 5.73
CA LYS A 107 -0.73 -21.61 4.77
C LYS A 107 0.42 -22.60 4.54
N GLN A 108 1.64 -22.09 4.37
CA GLN A 108 2.85 -22.90 4.23
C GLN A 108 3.09 -23.76 5.47
N GLU A 109 2.99 -23.18 6.67
CA GLU A 109 3.10 -23.88 7.95
C GLU A 109 2.07 -25.01 8.06
N ARG A 110 0.79 -24.73 7.75
CA ARG A 110 -0.25 -25.77 7.76
C ARG A 110 0.06 -26.90 6.77
N GLN A 111 0.52 -26.56 5.56
CA GLN A 111 0.90 -27.57 4.57
C GLN A 111 2.11 -28.38 5.04
N PHE A 112 3.10 -27.74 5.65
CA PHE A 112 4.28 -28.37 6.21
C PHE A 112 3.91 -29.38 7.30
N LEU A 113 3.11 -28.97 8.29
CA LEU A 113 2.64 -29.84 9.36
C LEU A 113 1.83 -31.03 8.82
N LEU A 114 0.98 -30.80 7.81
CA LEU A 114 0.23 -31.89 7.17
C LEU A 114 1.14 -32.89 6.46
N GLN A 115 2.23 -32.44 5.81
CA GLN A 115 3.18 -33.35 5.18
C GLN A 115 3.97 -34.13 6.25
N ILE A 116 4.36 -33.49 7.36
CA ILE A 116 5.01 -34.16 8.48
C ILE A 116 4.10 -35.25 9.06
N ASP A 117 2.87 -34.91 9.42
CA ASP A 117 1.92 -35.88 9.99
C ASP A 117 1.72 -37.11 9.09
N LYS A 118 1.61 -36.91 7.78
CA LYS A 118 1.56 -38.03 6.83
C LYS A 118 2.86 -38.84 6.81
N GLY A 119 4.01 -38.17 6.80
CA GLY A 119 5.31 -38.82 6.85
C GLY A 119 5.48 -39.67 8.11
N ASP A 120 5.10 -39.13 9.26
CA ASP A 120 5.13 -39.79 10.56
C ASP A 120 4.24 -41.05 10.56
N GLN A 121 3.00 -40.94 10.08
CA GLN A 121 2.07 -42.08 9.97
C GLN A 121 2.61 -43.19 9.07
N TRP A 122 3.33 -42.87 8.00
CA TRP A 122 3.96 -43.88 7.14
C TRP A 122 5.21 -44.46 7.76
N PHE A 123 5.99 -43.63 8.46
CA PHE A 123 7.17 -44.05 9.20
C PHE A 123 6.79 -45.08 10.28
N GLU A 124 5.77 -44.80 11.09
CA GLU A 124 5.28 -45.71 12.12
C GLU A 124 4.82 -47.07 11.58
N LYS A 125 4.36 -47.11 10.32
CA LYS A 125 3.94 -48.33 9.62
C LYS A 125 5.09 -49.11 8.97
N GLY A 126 6.34 -48.66 9.13
CA GLY A 126 7.48 -49.25 8.47
C GLY A 126 7.52 -49.03 6.95
N LYS A 127 6.81 -48.01 6.44
CA LYS A 127 6.76 -47.70 5.01
C LYS A 127 7.70 -46.56 4.69
N TRP A 128 8.98 -46.88 4.64
CA TRP A 128 10.08 -45.92 4.57
C TRP A 128 10.02 -45.05 3.31
N SER A 129 9.86 -45.63 2.12
CA SER A 129 9.78 -44.88 0.86
C SER A 129 8.63 -43.87 0.86
N ASN A 130 7.48 -44.23 1.45
CA ASN A 130 6.34 -43.33 1.58
C ASN A 130 6.66 -42.19 2.57
N SER A 131 7.27 -42.50 3.72
CA SER A 131 7.68 -41.47 4.68
C SER A 131 8.67 -40.47 4.05
N ILE A 132 9.64 -40.96 3.27
CA ILE A 132 10.62 -40.15 2.52
C ILE A 132 9.90 -39.21 1.56
N PHE A 133 8.91 -39.72 0.82
CA PHE A 133 8.13 -38.90 -0.13
C PHE A 133 7.44 -37.72 0.57
N TYR A 134 6.77 -37.97 1.69
CA TYR A 134 6.09 -36.91 2.43
C TYR A 134 7.07 -35.94 3.10
N TYR A 135 8.17 -36.45 3.67
CA TYR A 135 9.18 -35.58 4.25
C TYR A 135 9.92 -34.72 3.22
N LYS A 136 10.13 -35.22 1.99
CA LYS A 136 10.63 -34.40 0.88
C LYS A 136 9.70 -33.24 0.57
N LYS A 137 8.38 -33.47 0.53
CA LYS A 137 7.39 -32.40 0.33
C LYS A 137 7.40 -31.37 1.46
N ALA A 138 7.57 -31.80 2.71
CA ALA A 138 7.73 -30.89 3.84
C ALA A 138 9.03 -30.07 3.72
N LYS A 139 10.13 -30.72 3.32
CA LYS A 139 11.43 -30.06 3.09
C LYS A 139 11.38 -29.03 1.96
N GLU A 140 10.56 -29.23 0.92
CA GLU A 140 10.36 -28.21 -0.12
C GLU A 140 9.78 -26.91 0.44
N ILE A 141 8.99 -26.98 1.53
CA ILE A 141 8.40 -25.80 2.17
C ILE A 141 9.42 -25.10 3.10
N PHE A 142 10.08 -25.86 3.98
CA PHE A 142 11.11 -25.33 4.89
C PHE A 142 12.43 -26.11 4.74
N PRO A 143 13.26 -25.79 3.73
CA PRO A 143 14.42 -26.60 3.35
C PRO A 143 15.53 -26.65 4.40
N LYS A 144 15.62 -25.61 5.23
CA LYS A 144 16.63 -25.46 6.29
C LYS A 144 16.11 -25.81 7.69
N ASN A 145 14.88 -26.34 7.81
CA ASN A 145 14.37 -26.76 9.11
C ASN A 145 15.08 -28.07 9.54
N TYR A 146 15.64 -28.09 10.76
CA TYR A 146 16.38 -29.24 11.27
C TYR A 146 15.48 -30.46 11.38
N ASP A 147 14.34 -30.34 12.08
CA ASP A 147 13.43 -31.45 12.39
C ASP A 147 13.03 -32.23 11.13
N ILE A 148 12.69 -31.53 10.03
CA ILE A 148 12.30 -32.23 8.81
C ILE A 148 13.46 -32.94 8.12
N ASN A 149 14.65 -32.34 8.14
CA ASN A 149 15.82 -32.99 7.56
C ASN A 149 16.27 -34.17 8.43
N TYR A 150 16.16 -34.06 9.76
CA TYR A 150 16.39 -35.15 10.71
C TYR A 150 15.43 -36.32 10.47
N ARG A 151 14.13 -36.05 10.37
CA ARG A 151 13.11 -37.07 10.04
C ARG A 151 13.38 -37.73 8.69
N LEU A 152 13.76 -36.93 7.68
CA LEU A 152 14.08 -37.43 6.35
C LEU A 152 15.32 -38.31 6.34
N VAL A 153 16.42 -37.90 6.98
CA VAL A 153 17.64 -38.72 7.04
C VAL A 153 17.39 -40.00 7.82
N ARG A 154 16.60 -39.93 8.91
CA ARG A 154 16.19 -41.11 9.66
C ARG A 154 15.42 -42.09 8.79
N SER A 155 14.42 -41.64 8.02
CA SER A 155 13.72 -42.53 7.07
C SER A 155 14.64 -43.16 6.05
N TYR A 156 15.60 -42.39 5.51
CA TYR A 156 16.60 -42.93 4.59
C TYR A 156 17.48 -43.99 5.25
N SER A 157 17.93 -43.77 6.49
CA SER A 157 18.73 -44.74 7.22
C SER A 157 17.96 -46.04 7.49
N PHE A 158 16.67 -45.94 7.87
CA PHE A 158 15.83 -47.13 8.06
C PHE A 158 15.62 -47.90 6.75
N GLU A 159 15.36 -47.21 5.64
CA GLU A 159 15.23 -47.84 4.32
C GLU A 159 16.52 -48.50 3.86
N CYS A 160 17.66 -47.85 4.07
CA CYS A 160 18.97 -48.42 3.80
C CYS A 160 19.20 -49.69 4.62
N GLN A 161 18.92 -49.65 5.92
CA GLN A 161 19.12 -50.79 6.81
C GLN A 161 18.23 -51.98 6.44
N SER A 162 16.97 -51.74 6.06
CA SER A 162 16.02 -52.83 5.77
C SER A 162 16.04 -53.31 4.32
N GLU A 163 16.32 -52.42 3.36
CA GLU A 163 16.15 -52.66 1.92
C GLU A 163 17.41 -52.39 1.09
N PHE A 164 18.50 -51.90 1.71
CA PHE A 164 19.74 -51.47 1.03
C PHE A 164 19.51 -50.40 -0.05
N GLN A 165 18.48 -49.58 0.12
CA GLN A 165 18.16 -48.46 -0.78
C GLN A 165 18.48 -47.11 -0.13
N ASN A 166 18.81 -46.12 -0.97
CA ASN A 166 19.05 -44.74 -0.55
C ASN A 166 20.12 -44.54 0.55
N CYS A 167 21.03 -45.50 0.73
CA CYS A 167 22.12 -45.43 1.71
C CYS A 167 23.04 -44.21 1.49
N ARG A 168 23.41 -43.96 0.24
CA ARG A 168 24.23 -42.79 -0.15
C ARG A 168 23.52 -41.47 0.16
N GLU A 169 22.22 -41.41 -0.10
CA GLU A 169 21.37 -40.26 0.17
C GLU A 169 21.26 -40.01 1.68
N ALA A 170 21.15 -41.06 2.48
CA ALA A 170 21.19 -41.01 3.93
C ALA A 170 22.50 -40.38 4.41
N LYS A 171 23.64 -40.97 4.02
CA LYS A 171 24.97 -40.48 4.39
C LYS A 171 25.18 -39.02 3.97
N LYS A 172 24.92 -38.70 2.70
CA LYS A 172 25.10 -37.34 2.17
C LYS A 172 24.24 -36.31 2.90
N LEU A 173 23.03 -36.68 3.31
CA LEU A 173 22.16 -35.78 4.08
C LEU A 173 22.66 -35.66 5.53
N LEU A 174 23.12 -36.76 6.14
CA LEU A 174 23.68 -36.77 7.48
C LEU A 174 24.93 -35.90 7.60
N ASP A 175 25.89 -36.05 6.68
CA ASP A 175 27.09 -35.21 6.57
C ASP A 175 26.73 -33.72 6.52
N LYS A 176 25.71 -33.37 5.73
CA LYS A 176 25.23 -31.99 5.65
C LYS A 176 24.62 -31.51 6.96
N LEU A 177 23.94 -32.37 7.71
CA LEU A 177 23.35 -32.01 9.00
C LEU A 177 24.40 -31.77 10.07
N PHE A 178 25.48 -32.56 10.10
CA PHE A 178 26.62 -32.27 10.98
C PHE A 178 27.23 -30.90 10.71
N LEU A 179 27.34 -30.51 9.43
CA LEU A 179 27.85 -29.19 9.04
C LEU A 179 26.88 -28.04 9.36
N MET A 180 25.57 -28.25 9.17
CA MET A 180 24.57 -27.20 9.33
C MET A 180 24.10 -27.01 10.78
N PHE A 181 24.16 -28.06 11.61
CA PHE A 181 23.63 -28.11 12.98
C PHE A 181 24.64 -28.80 13.92
N PRO A 182 25.82 -28.20 14.13
CA PRO A 182 26.86 -28.80 14.98
C PRO A 182 26.42 -28.97 16.44
N ASP A 183 25.47 -28.17 16.91
CA ASP A 183 24.87 -28.28 18.25
C ASP A 183 24.00 -29.55 18.43
N LYS A 184 23.65 -30.20 17.33
CA LYS A 184 22.83 -31.43 17.28
C LYS A 184 23.64 -32.71 17.08
N GLU A 185 24.97 -32.63 17.13
CA GLU A 185 25.90 -33.74 16.87
C GLU A 185 25.50 -35.05 17.58
N LYS A 186 25.13 -34.99 18.87
CA LYS A 186 24.74 -36.18 19.64
C LYS A 186 23.55 -36.93 19.05
N GLU A 187 22.51 -36.20 18.62
CA GLU A 187 21.31 -36.81 18.00
C GLU A 187 21.64 -37.39 16.61
N LEU A 188 22.61 -36.79 15.90
CA LEU A 188 23.02 -37.22 14.56
C LEU A 188 23.94 -38.45 14.60
N LEU A 189 24.79 -38.59 15.63
CA LEU A 189 25.61 -39.78 15.86
C LEU A 189 24.77 -41.05 16.03
N GLU A 190 23.55 -40.94 16.59
CA GLU A 190 22.62 -42.07 16.67
C GLU A 190 22.19 -42.58 15.28
N ILE A 191 22.06 -41.68 14.31
CA ILE A 191 21.73 -42.02 12.92
C ILE A 191 22.94 -42.54 12.17
N GLU A 192 24.14 -42.01 12.46
CA GLU A 192 25.39 -42.48 11.88
C GLU A 192 25.63 -43.96 12.19
N GLY A 193 25.35 -44.40 13.42
CA GLY A 193 25.43 -45.81 13.82
C GLY A 193 24.51 -46.74 13.02
N MET A 194 23.42 -46.24 12.41
CA MET A 194 22.56 -47.04 11.53
C MET A 194 23.13 -47.20 10.12
N LEU A 195 24.15 -46.40 9.78
CA LEU A 195 24.79 -46.32 8.46
C LEU A 195 26.22 -46.87 8.49
N GLU A 196 26.54 -47.76 9.43
CA GLU A 196 27.91 -48.26 9.67
C GLU A 196 28.59 -48.83 8.41
N TYR A 197 27.83 -49.34 7.43
CA TYR A 197 28.38 -49.87 6.17
C TYR A 197 28.75 -48.80 5.13
N GLU A 198 28.36 -47.54 5.35
CA GLU A 198 28.65 -46.43 4.44
C GLU A 198 29.77 -45.52 4.97
N TYR A 199 30.20 -45.69 6.22
CA TYR A 199 31.31 -44.96 6.86
C TYR A 199 32.54 -45.86 7.04
#